data_AF-A0A3C1WFK8-F1
#
_entry.id   AF-A0A3C1WFK8-F1
#
_cell.length_a   1.000
_cell.length_b   1.000
_cell.length_c   1.000
_cell.angle_alpha   90.00
_cell.angle_beta   90.00
_cell.angle_gamma   90.00
#
_symmetry.space_group_name_H-M   'P 1'
#
loop_
_entity.id
_entity.type
_entity.pdbx_description
1 polymer ?
#
loop_
_entity_poly.entity_id
_entity_poly.type
_entity_poly.pdbx_seq_one_letter_code
_entity_poly.pdbx_strand_id
1 'polypeptide(L)' 'KVDAAYPKFFSDPSKANAQFKLFWVGVGRDDVLTGPGDLEFDEMLTRRGITHMFAQTDGRHEWTVWRHHLYDVAPLLFK' A
#
# COMPACT_ATOMS: atom_id res chain seq x y z
N LYS A 1 -14.36 8.57 2.86
CA LYS A 1 -13.31 8.15 1.89
C LYS A 1 -11.99 8.71 2.38
N VAL A 2 -10.91 7.94 2.29
CA VAL A 2 -9.61 8.27 2.92
C VAL A 2 -9.03 9.59 2.40
N ASP A 3 -9.31 9.96 1.15
CA ASP A 3 -8.92 11.23 0.54
C ASP A 3 -9.52 12.46 1.23
N ALA A 4 -10.76 12.37 1.70
CA ALA A 4 -11.39 13.42 2.50
C ALA A 4 -10.78 13.54 3.90
N ALA A 5 -10.26 12.44 4.46
CA ALA A 5 -9.61 12.44 5.77
C ALA A 5 -8.17 12.98 5.71
N TYR A 6 -7.48 12.80 4.57
CA TYR A 6 -6.09 13.23 4.37
C TYR A 6 -5.92 14.17 3.17
N PRO A 7 -6.65 15.30 3.12
CA PRO A 7 -6.70 16.15 1.93
C PRO A 7 -5.33 16.71 1.53
N LYS A 8 -4.42 16.92 2.49
CA LYS A 8 -3.05 17.40 2.21
C LYS A 8 -2.19 16.40 1.46
N PHE A 9 -2.40 15.10 1.66
CA PHE A 9 -1.63 14.06 0.99
C PHE A 9 -2.14 13.87 -0.44
N PHE A 10 -3.46 13.89 -0.63
CA PHE A 10 -4.09 13.61 -1.92
C PHE A 10 -4.28 14.83 -2.84
N SER A 11 -3.96 16.04 -2.39
CA SER A 11 -4.12 17.27 -3.19
C SER A 11 -2.99 17.53 -4.18
N ASP A 12 -1.80 16.97 -3.94
CA ASP A 12 -0.61 17.20 -4.77
C ASP A 12 0.22 15.91 -4.85
N PRO A 13 0.07 15.13 -5.94
CA PRO A 13 0.78 13.87 -6.08
C PRO A 13 2.30 14.05 -6.20
N SER A 14 2.78 15.19 -6.67
CA SER A 14 4.22 15.45 -6.75
C SER A 14 4.82 15.57 -5.35
N LYS A 15 4.11 16.24 -4.43
CA LYS A 15 4.53 16.30 -3.02
C LYS A 15 4.42 14.95 -2.33
N ALA A 16 3.35 14.19 -2.57
CA ALA A 16 3.19 12.85 -2.03
C ALA A 16 4.34 11.93 -2.46
N ASN A 17 4.69 11.94 -3.75
CA ASN A 17 5.78 11.14 -4.30
C ASN A 17 7.16 11.59 -3.83
N ALA A 18 7.35 12.89 -3.58
CA ALA A 18 8.60 13.40 -3.01
C ALA A 18 8.76 13.05 -1.52
N GLN A 19 7.67 12.80 -0.80
CA GLN A 19 7.70 12.50 0.64
C GLN A 19 8.21 11.08 0.93
N PHE A 20 7.94 10.12 0.05
CA PHE A 20 8.27 8.72 0.25
C PHE A 20 9.16 8.19 -0.87
N LYS A 21 10.40 7.80 -0.53
CA LYS A 21 11.24 7.01 -1.44
C LYS A 21 10.66 5.61 -1.71
N LEU A 22 9.92 5.08 -0.74
CA LEU A 22 9.21 3.81 -0.81
C LEU A 22 7.86 3.97 -0.12
N PHE A 23 6.79 3.72 -0.87
CA PHE A 23 5.45 3.52 -0.33
C PHE A 23 5.00 2.11 -0.71
N TRP A 24 4.89 1.22 0.26
CA TRP A 24 4.65 -0.20 0.04
C TRP A 24 3.44 -0.67 0.87
N VAL A 25 2.55 -1.42 0.23
CA VAL A 25 1.31 -1.95 0.82
C VAL A 25 1.27 -3.45 0.55
N GLY A 26 1.10 -4.25 1.60
CA GLY A 26 1.06 -5.72 1.51
C GLY A 26 -0.19 -6.28 2.16
N VAL A 27 -0.89 -7.18 1.46
CA VAL A 27 -2.13 -7.80 1.93
C VAL A 27 -2.17 -9.29 1.54
N GLY A 28 -2.73 -10.12 2.42
CA GLY A 28 -3.05 -11.51 2.09
C GLY A 28 -4.20 -11.57 1.09
N ARG A 29 -4.04 -12.31 -0.02
CA ARG A 29 -5.03 -12.36 -1.11
C ARG A 29 -6.42 -12.82 -0.66
N ASP A 30 -6.46 -13.68 0.37
CA ASP A 30 -7.70 -14.25 0.93
C ASP A 30 -8.06 -13.60 2.28
N ASP A 31 -7.44 -12.46 2.62
CA ASP A 31 -7.80 -11.66 3.79
C ASP A 31 -9.17 -11.00 3.57
N VAL A 32 -10.08 -11.19 4.53
CA VAL A 32 -11.45 -10.67 4.49
C VAL A 32 -11.66 -9.49 5.43
N LEU A 33 -10.66 -9.14 6.26
CA LEU A 33 -10.77 -8.04 7.22
C LEU A 33 -10.76 -6.68 6.52
N THR A 34 -10.12 -6.57 5.36
CA THR A 34 -10.09 -5.34 4.56
C THR A 34 -11.32 -5.20 3.65
N GLY A 35 -12.09 -6.27 3.45
CA GLY A 35 -13.12 -6.30 2.40
C GLY A 35 -12.49 -5.95 1.04
N PRO A 36 -13.11 -5.07 0.21
CA PRO A 36 -12.48 -4.57 -1.02
C PRO A 36 -11.49 -3.41 -0.77
N GLY A 37 -11.30 -3.00 0.49
CA GLY A 37 -10.66 -1.71 0.83
C GLY A 37 -9.19 -1.60 0.42
N ASP A 38 -8.46 -2.71 0.39
CA ASP A 38 -7.07 -2.76 -0.07
C ASP A 38 -6.96 -2.51 -1.58
N LEU A 39 -7.81 -3.15 -2.38
CA LEU A 39 -7.87 -2.92 -3.83
C LEU A 39 -8.39 -1.52 -4.17
N GLU A 40 -9.41 -1.03 -3.45
CA GLU A 40 -9.90 0.34 -3.62
C GLU A 40 -8.82 1.38 -3.29
N PHE A 41 -7.96 1.08 -2.32
CA PHE A 41 -6.83 1.94 -1.93
C PHE A 41 -5.74 1.96 -3.00
N ASP A 42 -5.33 0.79 -3.50
CA ASP A 42 -4.39 0.64 -4.63
C ASP A 42 -4.88 1.40 -5.88
N GLU A 43 -6.13 1.16 -6.29
CA GLU A 43 -6.74 1.86 -7.43
C GLU A 43 -6.82 3.37 -7.22
N MET A 44 -7.12 3.82 -6.00
CA MET A 44 -7.19 5.24 -5.70
C MET A 44 -5.79 5.88 -5.77
N LEU A 45 -4.75 5.27 -5.21
CA LEU A 45 -3.37 5.77 -5.31
C LEU A 45 -2.94 5.84 -6.78
N THR A 46 -3.21 4.79 -7.56
CA THR A 46 -2.96 4.72 -9.00
C THR A 46 -3.66 5.86 -9.74
N ARG A 47 -4.97 6.04 -9.54
CA ARG A 47 -5.76 7.12 -10.19
C ARG A 47 -5.29 8.52 -9.82
N ARG A 48 -4.72 8.70 -8.63
CA ARG A 48 -4.19 9.97 -8.15
C ARG A 48 -2.74 10.22 -8.59
N GLY A 49 -2.10 9.27 -9.28
CA GLY A 49 -0.71 9.38 -9.72
C GLY A 49 0.30 9.28 -8.57
N ILE A 50 -0.08 8.62 -7.47
CA ILE A 50 0.80 8.41 -6.32
C ILE A 50 1.59 7.12 -6.54
N THR A 51 2.92 7.23 -6.52
CA THR A 51 3.84 6.11 -6.71
C THR A 51 3.82 5.23 -5.47
N HIS A 52 3.50 3.96 -5.66
CA HIS A 52 3.45 2.97 -4.58
C HIS A 52 3.66 1.57 -5.15
N MET A 53 3.91 0.62 -4.26
CA MET A 53 3.95 -0.81 -4.54
C MET A 53 2.81 -1.48 -3.79
N PHE A 54 2.06 -2.32 -4.50
CA PHE A 54 1.02 -3.15 -3.92
C PHE A 54 1.39 -4.63 -4.11
N ALA A 55 1.50 -5.36 -3.00
CA ALA A 55 1.90 -6.75 -2.99
C ALA A 55 0.80 -7.62 -2.39
N GLN A 56 0.31 -8.57 -3.19
CA GLN A 56 -0.59 -9.62 -2.70
C GLN A 56 0.18 -10.93 -2.54
N THR A 57 -0.06 -11.61 -1.43
CA THR A 57 0.54 -12.92 -1.15
C THR A 57 -0.55 -13.90 -0.75
N ASP A 58 -0.43 -15.16 -1.19
CA ASP A 58 -1.33 -16.25 -0.81
C ASP A 58 -1.45 -16.34 0.71
N GLY A 59 -2.68 -16.43 1.21
CA GLY A 59 -2.98 -16.46 2.64
C GLY A 59 -3.96 -15.39 3.07
N ARG A 60 -4.28 -15.41 4.37
CA ARG A 60 -5.29 -14.55 5.00
C ARG A 60 -4.62 -13.56 5.96
N HIS A 61 -5.33 -13.19 7.02
CA HIS A 61 -4.80 -12.38 8.12
C HIS A 61 -3.91 -13.20 9.05
N GLU A 62 -2.71 -13.58 8.59
CA GLU A 62 -1.85 -14.53 9.30
C GLU A 62 -0.36 -14.21 9.25
N TRP A 63 0.36 -14.69 10.27
CA TRP A 63 1.79 -14.44 10.46
C TRP A 63 2.68 -14.87 9.28
N THR A 64 2.30 -15.90 8.53
CA THR A 64 3.09 -16.35 7.38
C THR A 64 3.11 -15.31 6.26
N VAL A 65 1.99 -14.63 6.00
CA VAL A 65 1.91 -13.54 5.03
C VAL A 65 2.86 -12.41 5.42
N TRP A 66 2.81 -11.96 6.67
CA TRP A 66 3.64 -10.85 7.13
C TRP A 66 5.14 -11.18 7.14
N ARG A 67 5.51 -12.45 7.39
CA ARG A 67 6.90 -12.89 7.28
C ARG A 67 7.42 -12.78 5.84
N HIS A 68 6.63 -13.17 4.84
CA HIS A 68 7.00 -13.00 3.43
C HIS A 68 7.09 -11.52 3.06
N HIS A 69 6.10 -10.72 3.46
CA HIS A 69 6.12 -9.27 3.23
C HIS A 69 7.36 -8.59 3.81
N LEU A 70 7.76 -8.94 5.04
CA LEU A 70 8.99 -8.42 5.64
C LEU A 70 10.23 -8.81 4.82
N TYR A 71 10.30 -10.05 4.35
CA TYR A 71 11.38 -10.53 3.49
C TYR A 71 11.44 -9.74 2.17
N ASP A 72 10.29 -9.43 1.56
CA ASP A 72 10.22 -8.71 0.29
C ASP A 72 10.54 -7.21 0.42
N VAL A 73 10.04 -6.56 1.48
CA VAL A 73 10.16 -5.11 1.65
C VAL A 73 11.50 -4.69 2.26
N ALA A 74 12.09 -5.50 3.16
CA ALA A 74 13.32 -5.13 3.86
C ALA A 74 14.50 -4.81 2.93
N PRO A 75 14.77 -5.58 1.85
CA PRO A 75 15.83 -5.27 0.90
C PRO A 75 15.62 -4.00 0.08
N LEU A 76 14.43 -3.39 0.11
CA LEU A 76 14.13 -2.13 -0.60
C LEU A 76 14.45 -0.89 0.23
N LEU A 77 14.59 -1.04 1.55
CA LEU A 77 14.81 0.08 2.47
C LEU A 77 16.24 0.62 2.38
N PHE A 78 16.37 1.94 2.54
CA PHE A 78 17.63 2.68 2.69
C PHE A 78 18.63 2.56 1.53
N LYS A 79 18.10 2.46 0.31
CA LYS A 79 18.86 2.65 -0.92
C LYS A 79 18.96 4.13 -1.35
#